data_AF-A0A1G5J8H6-F1
#
_entry.id   AF-A0A1G5J8H6-F1
#
_cell.length_a   1.000
_cell.length_b   1.000
_cell.length_c   1.000
_cell.angle_alpha   90.00
_cell.angle_beta   90.00
_cell.angle_gamma   90.00
#
_symmetry.space_group_name_H-M   'P 1'
#
loop_
_entity.id
_entity.type
_entity.pdbx_description
1 polymer ?
#
loop_
_entity_poly.entity_id
_entity_poly.type
_entity_poly.pdbx_seq_one_letter_code
_entity_poly.pdbx_strand_id
1 'polypeptide(L)'
;MGQIPAGKRGQAKDGARLCTSLLWHLAEKGHSPDEIHRMVKDVFHLIRDGGSFTVAIVNEAMEGRGWPPAVLDETTFNMMVGLFESEMGFSVTSHSVN
;
A
#
# COMPACT_ATOMS: atom_id res chain seq x y z
N MET A 1 3.35 -39.59 -8.92
CA MET A 1 4.00 -38.72 -7.90
C MET A 1 3.89 -37.28 -8.39
N GLY A 2 3.05 -36.47 -7.77
CA GLY A 2 2.95 -35.04 -8.05
C GLY A 2 3.05 -34.29 -6.74
N GLN A 3 4.23 -33.74 -6.44
CA GLN A 3 4.41 -32.86 -5.28
C GLN A 3 3.73 -31.51 -5.59
N ILE A 4 2.74 -31.16 -4.77
CA ILE A 4 2.09 -29.85 -4.79
C ILE A 4 2.98 -28.90 -3.96
N PRO A 5 3.41 -27.73 -4.48
CA PRO A 5 4.28 -26.83 -3.73
C PRO A 5 3.52 -26.16 -2.58
N ALA A 6 4.07 -26.32 -1.37
CA ALA A 6 3.51 -25.89 -0.09
C ALA A 6 3.70 -24.38 0.22
N GLY A 7 3.65 -23.50 -0.79
CA GLY A 7 4.05 -22.10 -0.64
C GLY A 7 2.92 -21.09 -0.33
N LYS A 8 1.65 -21.41 -0.59
CA LYS A 8 0.59 -20.37 -0.66
C LYS A 8 -0.27 -20.15 0.59
N ARG A 9 -0.10 -20.93 1.66
CA ARG A 9 -0.98 -20.82 2.86
C ARG A 9 -0.56 -19.76 3.88
N GLY A 10 0.66 -19.22 3.78
CA GLY A 10 1.19 -18.17 4.68
C GLY A 10 0.82 -16.74 4.25
N GLN A 11 1.06 -16.41 2.97
CA GLN A 11 0.94 -15.04 2.44
C GLN A 11 -0.46 -14.42 2.57
N ALA A 12 -1.52 -15.19 2.33
CA ALA A 12 -2.89 -14.67 2.42
C ALA A 12 -3.31 -14.25 3.85
N LYS A 13 -2.65 -14.79 4.88
CA LYS A 13 -2.92 -14.39 6.27
C LYS A 13 -2.24 -13.07 6.64
N ASP A 14 -1.13 -12.76 5.99
CA ASP A 14 -0.37 -11.54 6.22
C ASP A 14 -1.03 -10.36 5.50
N GLY A 15 -1.48 -10.54 4.26
CA GLY A 15 -2.23 -9.53 3.51
C GLY A 15 -3.55 -9.14 4.18
N ALA A 16 -4.33 -10.11 4.68
CA ALA A 16 -5.57 -9.82 5.42
C ALA A 16 -5.35 -9.00 6.71
N ARG A 17 -4.24 -9.25 7.41
CA ARG A 17 -3.83 -8.48 8.59
C ARG A 17 -3.40 -7.07 8.22
N LEU A 18 -2.59 -6.91 7.17
CA LEU A 18 -2.17 -5.62 6.66
C LEU A 18 -3.36 -4.78 6.18
N CYS A 19 -4.31 -5.38 5.45
CA CYS A 19 -5.57 -4.75 5.06
C CYS A 19 -6.34 -4.21 6.28
N THR A 20 -6.52 -5.06 7.30
CA THR A 20 -7.28 -4.68 8.49
C THR A 20 -6.59 -3.55 9.26
N SER A 21 -5.27 -3.65 9.44
CA SER A 21 -4.47 -2.60 10.09
C SER A 21 -4.50 -1.29 9.31
N LEU A 22 -4.39 -1.33 7.98
CA LEU A 22 -4.45 -0.15 7.11
C LEU A 22 -5.82 0.53 7.19
N LEU A 23 -6.90 -0.26 7.12
CA LEU A 23 -8.27 0.25 7.25
C LEU A 23 -8.48 0.92 8.61
N TRP A 24 -8.04 0.30 9.69
CA TRP A 24 -8.14 0.86 11.03
C TRP A 24 -7.35 2.16 11.17
N HIS A 25 -6.09 2.16 10.75
CA HIS A 25 -5.19 3.32 10.83
C HIS A 25 -5.72 4.52 10.04
N LEU A 26 -6.27 4.29 8.85
CA LEU A 26 -6.85 5.38 8.04
C LEU A 26 -8.20 5.85 8.59
N ALA A 27 -8.99 4.97 9.18
CA ALA A 27 -10.25 5.35 9.84
C ALA A 27 -9.98 6.22 11.09
N GLU A 28 -8.95 5.92 11.88
CA GLU A 28 -8.52 6.75 13.02
C GLU A 28 -8.08 8.16 12.60
N LYS A 29 -7.61 8.32 11.36
CA LYS A 29 -7.30 9.61 10.75
C LYS A 29 -8.51 10.35 10.18
N GLY A 30 -9.71 9.78 10.30
CA GLY A 30 -10.95 10.40 9.88
C GLY A 30 -11.31 10.17 8.40
N HIS A 31 -10.61 9.28 7.69
CA HIS A 31 -11.01 8.92 6.34
C HIS A 31 -12.23 8.00 6.35
N SER A 32 -13.19 8.31 5.49
CA SER A 32 -14.33 7.43 5.23
C SER A 32 -13.91 6.19 4.44
N PRO A 33 -14.67 5.08 4.50
CA PRO A 33 -14.35 3.86 3.74
C PRO A 33 -14.18 4.10 2.23
N ASP A 34 -14.99 4.97 1.63
CA ASP A 34 -14.90 5.32 0.22
C ASP A 34 -13.61 6.09 -0.11
N GLU A 35 -13.20 7.01 0.76
CA GLU A 35 -11.93 7.72 0.63
C GLU A 35 -10.74 6.76 0.77
N ILE A 36 -10.79 5.84 1.74
CA ILE A 36 -9.74 4.83 1.92
C ILE A 36 -9.60 3.98 0.66
N HIS A 37 -10.73 3.49 0.12
CA HIS A 37 -10.72 2.70 -1.10
C HIS A 37 -10.16 3.50 -2.29
N ARG A 38 -10.57 4.76 -2.46
CA ARG A 38 -10.03 5.63 -3.52
C ARG A 38 -8.53 5.85 -3.33
N MET A 39 -8.07 6.09 -2.11
CA MET A 39 -6.67 6.33 -1.78
C MET A 39 -5.80 5.12 -2.12
N VAL A 40 -6.19 3.93 -1.66
CA VAL A 40 -5.49 2.67 -1.98
C VAL A 40 -5.41 2.47 -3.49
N LYS A 41 -6.51 2.73 -4.21
CA LYS A 41 -6.56 2.62 -5.67
C LYS A 41 -5.63 3.62 -6.34
N ASP A 42 -5.61 4.87 -5.90
CA ASP A 42 -4.74 5.91 -6.47
C ASP A 42 -3.26 5.57 -6.26
N VAL A 43 -2.88 5.18 -5.05
CA VAL A 43 -1.50 4.76 -4.73
C VAL A 43 -1.11 3.54 -5.56
N PHE A 44 -1.99 2.54 -5.68
CA PHE A 44 -1.73 1.38 -6.53
C PHE A 44 -1.45 1.79 -7.99
N HIS A 45 -2.27 2.66 -8.57
CA HIS A 45 -2.05 3.13 -9.94
C HIS A 45 -0.75 3.92 -10.13
N LEU A 46 -0.24 4.57 -9.08
CA LEU A 46 1.02 5.29 -9.14
C LEU A 46 2.22 4.34 -9.14
N ILE A 47 2.15 3.25 -8.37
CA ILE A 47 3.31 2.38 -8.15
C ILE A 47 3.27 1.07 -8.94
N ARG A 48 2.12 0.71 -9.55
CA ARG A 48 1.92 -0.59 -10.24
C ARG A 48 2.90 -0.86 -11.38
N ASP A 49 3.46 0.17 -11.99
CA ASP A 49 4.40 0.00 -13.11
C ASP A 49 5.85 -0.22 -12.60
N GLY A 50 6.03 -0.28 -11.27
CA GLY A 50 7.31 -0.44 -10.60
C GLY A 50 8.14 0.85 -10.58
N GLY A 51 9.27 0.82 -9.89
CA GLY A 51 10.18 1.95 -9.75
C GLY A 51 10.57 2.25 -8.30
N SER A 52 11.35 3.31 -8.13
CA SER A 52 11.75 3.81 -6.80
C SER A 52 10.83 4.97 -6.41
N PHE A 53 10.05 4.77 -5.37
CA PHE A 53 9.11 5.78 -4.87
C PHE A 53 9.48 6.19 -3.45
N THR A 54 9.50 7.50 -3.21
CA THR A 54 9.51 8.07 -1.86
C THR A 54 8.11 8.56 -1.50
N VAL A 55 7.79 8.66 -0.22
CA VAL A 55 6.50 9.20 0.24
C VAL A 55 6.27 10.62 -0.28
N ALA A 56 7.33 11.42 -0.40
CA ALA A 56 7.25 12.76 -0.97
C ALA A 56 6.76 12.74 -2.44
N ILE A 57 7.36 11.89 -3.28
CA ILE A 57 6.98 11.75 -4.69
C ILE A 57 5.54 11.26 -4.82
N VAL A 58 5.14 10.30 -3.98
CA VAL A 58 3.77 9.77 -4.02
C VAL A 58 2.77 10.82 -3.56
N ASN A 59 3.06 11.58 -2.50
CA ASN A 59 2.19 12.67 -2.06
C ASN A 59 2.04 13.77 -3.10
N GLU A 60 3.12 14.15 -3.81
CA GLU A 60 3.06 15.12 -4.92
C GLU A 60 2.14 14.60 -6.05
N ALA A 61 2.27 13.32 -6.41
CA ALA A 61 1.42 12.72 -7.43
C ALA A 61 -0.04 12.54 -6.97
N MET A 62 -0.27 12.34 -5.67
CA MET A 62 -1.60 12.28 -5.06
C MET A 62 -2.27 13.66 -5.02
N GLU A 63 -1.52 14.74 -4.74
CA GLU A 63 -2.00 16.11 -4.88
C GLU A 63 -2.52 16.41 -6.28
N GLY A 64 -1.78 15.96 -7.32
CA GLY A 64 -2.23 16.04 -8.71
C GLY A 64 -3.55 15.31 -9.00
N ARG A 65 -4.00 14.42 -8.11
CA ARG A 65 -5.28 13.68 -8.19
C ARG A 65 -6.36 14.26 -7.27
N GLY A 66 -6.10 15.42 -6.66
CA GLY A 66 -7.04 16.15 -5.80
C GLY A 66 -7.00 15.72 -4.33
N TRP A 67 -5.96 15.02 -3.89
CA TRP A 67 -5.74 14.77 -2.46
C TRP A 67 -5.06 15.96 -1.79
N PRO A 68 -5.21 16.15 -0.47
CA PRO A 68 -4.45 17.15 0.27
C PRO A 68 -2.93 16.89 0.24
N PRO A 69 -2.10 17.93 0.43
CA PRO A 69 -0.67 17.76 0.66
C PRO A 69 -0.41 16.83 1.83
N ALA A 70 0.64 16.00 1.70
CA ALA A 70 1.08 15.09 2.75
C ALA A 70 -0.02 14.16 3.31
N VAL A 71 -0.96 13.74 2.45
CA VAL A 71 -2.06 12.84 2.84
C VAL A 71 -1.55 11.47 3.32
N LEU A 72 -0.42 11.00 2.80
CA LEU A 72 0.25 9.78 3.24
C LEU A 72 1.42 10.12 4.17
N ASP A 73 1.46 9.45 5.33
CA ASP A 73 2.69 9.33 6.11
C ASP A 73 3.47 8.06 5.74
N GLU A 74 4.71 7.98 6.20
CA GLU A 74 5.59 6.82 5.94
C GLU A 74 4.97 5.50 6.37
N THR A 75 4.32 5.47 7.53
CA THR A 75 3.67 4.28 8.06
C THR A 75 2.57 3.79 7.12
N THR A 76 1.69 4.69 6.69
CA THR A 76 0.55 4.41 5.81
C THR A 76 1.04 3.94 4.44
N PHE A 77 2.04 4.63 3.89
CA PHE A 77 2.64 4.24 2.61
C PHE A 77 3.27 2.85 2.69
N ASN A 78 4.05 2.57 3.74
CA ASN A 78 4.69 1.26 3.92
C ASN A 78 3.67 0.14 4.12
N MET A 79 2.56 0.39 4.82
CA MET A 79 1.46 -0.58 4.94
C MET A 79 0.80 -0.88 3.59
N MET A 80 0.57 0.15 2.76
CA MET A 80 0.04 -0.02 1.41
C MET A 80 1.00 -0.82 0.52
N VAL A 81 2.29 -0.47 0.53
CA VAL A 81 3.32 -1.21 -0.20
C VAL A 81 3.34 -2.67 0.25
N GLY A 82 3.48 -2.94 1.56
CA GLY A 82 3.50 -4.31 2.08
C GLY A 82 2.23 -5.09 1.72
N LEU A 83 1.06 -4.43 1.71
CA LEU A 83 -0.18 -5.03 1.24
C LEU A 83 -0.08 -5.43 -0.23
N PHE A 84 0.38 -4.53 -1.10
CA PHE A 84 0.52 -4.81 -2.53
C PHE A 84 1.56 -5.90 -2.82
N GLU A 85 2.67 -5.92 -2.09
CA GLU A 85 3.67 -6.99 -2.20
C GLU A 85 3.09 -8.34 -1.76
N SER A 86 2.33 -8.37 -0.66
CA SER A 86 1.75 -9.61 -0.12
C SER A 86 0.65 -10.23 -0.99
N GLU A 87 -0.21 -9.40 -1.60
CA GLU A 87 -1.37 -9.84 -2.38
C GLU A 87 -1.05 -10.00 -3.87
N MET A 88 -0.14 -9.19 -4.43
CA MET A 88 0.12 -9.15 -5.87
C MET A 88 1.50 -9.68 -6.27
N GLY A 89 2.36 -10.07 -5.33
CA GLY A 89 3.73 -10.53 -5.63
C GLY A 89 4.60 -9.46 -6.26
N PHE A 90 4.25 -8.19 -6.06
CA PHE A 90 5.07 -7.03 -6.42
C PHE A 90 6.24 -6.88 -5.44
N SER A 91 7.33 -6.22 -5.86
CA SER A 91 8.41 -5.79 -4.97
C SER A 91 8.69 -4.32 -5.24
N VAL A 92 8.56 -3.49 -4.21
CA VAL A 92 8.81 -2.05 -4.27
C VAL A 92 9.97 -1.74 -3.33
N THR A 93 11.10 -1.31 -3.90
CA THR A 93 12.26 -0.90 -3.10
C THR A 93 12.01 0.52 -2.57
N SER A 94 11.71 0.66 -1.28
CA SER A 94 11.64 1.97 -0.61
C SER A 94 12.99 2.34 0.01
N HIS A 95 13.36 3.62 -0.08
CA HIS A 95 14.55 4.17 0.58
C HIS A 95 14.14 5.36 1.45
N SER A 96 14.47 5.32 2.74
CA SER A 96 14.37 6.46 3.66
C SER A 96 15.63 7.31 3.53
N VAL A 97 15.49 8.60 3.20
CA VAL A 97 16.61 9.55 3.24
C VAL A 97 16.62 10.16 4.64
N ASN A 98 17.67 9.82 5.41
CA ASN A 98 17.91 10.29 6.77
C ASN A 98 18.51 11.71 6.77
#